data_AF-A0A3M1G9T9-F1
#
_entry.id   AF-A0A3M1G9T9-F1
#
_cell.length_a   1.000
_cell.length_b   1.000
_cell.length_c   1.000
_cell.angle_alpha   90.00
_cell.angle_beta   90.00
_cell.angle_gamma   90.00
#
_symmetry.space_group_name_H-M   'P 1'
#
loop_
_entity.id
_entity.type
_entity.pdbx_description
1 polymer ?
#
loop_
_entity_poly.entity_id
_entity_poly.type
_entity_poly.pdbx_seq_one_letter_code
_entity_poly.pdbx_strand_id
1 'polypeptide(L)'
;LKQLGVGPEVLFSTLGRTAARGVETLVVAEMLPVWIGELAENMKKGDLRIHNSEKWDPSTWPKEAQGYGWHEAPRGALGHWVRIKDGKIENYQIVVPSTWNGSPRDAMGQRGPYEEALIGTPVADPDKPIEVLRTIHSFDPCMACAVHVVDGKGKLRAKIRLN
;
A
#
# COMPACT_ATOMS: atom_id res chain seq x y z
N LEU A 1 -6.07 -13.47 -22.11
CA LEU A 1 -5.07 -13.32 -23.19
C LEU A 1 -5.52 -14.02 -24.48
N LYS A 2 -5.62 -15.36 -24.53
CA LYS A 2 -6.09 -16.10 -25.73
C LYS A 2 -7.42 -15.59 -26.30
N GLN A 3 -8.42 -15.35 -25.44
CA GLN A 3 -9.74 -14.83 -25.84
C GLN A 3 -9.69 -13.41 -26.43
N LEU A 4 -8.70 -12.61 -26.04
CA LEU A 4 -8.50 -11.25 -26.55
C LEU A 4 -7.51 -11.19 -27.73
N GLY A 5 -6.88 -12.30 -28.10
CA GLY A 5 -5.89 -12.35 -29.17
C GLY A 5 -4.61 -11.55 -28.90
N VAL A 6 -4.27 -11.30 -27.63
CA VAL A 6 -3.11 -10.49 -27.21
C VAL A 6 -2.08 -11.30 -26.42
N GLY A 7 -0.82 -10.89 -26.46
CA GLY A 7 0.27 -11.47 -25.68
C GLY A 7 0.41 -10.89 -24.27
N PRO A 8 1.39 -11.37 -23.47
CA PRO A 8 1.58 -10.96 -22.09
C PRO A 8 1.97 -9.49 -21.90
N GLU A 9 2.48 -8.83 -22.94
CA GLU A 9 2.83 -7.41 -22.95
C GLU A 9 1.66 -6.50 -22.55
N VAL A 10 0.41 -6.93 -22.82
CA VAL A 10 -0.79 -6.18 -22.43
C VAL A 10 -0.93 -6.03 -20.91
N LEU A 11 -0.24 -6.85 -20.11
CA LEU A 11 -0.24 -6.76 -18.65
C LEU A 11 0.48 -5.49 -18.16
N PHE A 12 1.44 -4.96 -18.91
CA PHE A 12 2.14 -3.71 -18.60
C PHE A 12 1.34 -2.50 -19.08
N SER A 13 0.07 -2.42 -18.68
CA SER A 13 -0.86 -1.36 -19.12
C SER A 13 -1.88 -0.98 -18.05
N THR A 14 -2.62 0.11 -18.31
CA THR A 14 -3.81 0.51 -17.53
C THR A 14 -4.84 -0.62 -17.39
N LEU A 15 -5.07 -1.39 -18.46
CA LEU A 15 -5.97 -2.53 -18.44
C LEU A 15 -5.36 -3.68 -17.63
N GLY A 16 -4.06 -3.92 -17.77
CA GLY A 16 -3.33 -4.93 -17.00
C GLY A 16 -3.41 -4.72 -15.50
N ARG A 17 -3.21 -3.47 -15.03
CA ARG A 17 -3.40 -3.10 -13.61
C ARG A 17 -4.83 -3.35 -13.13
N THR A 18 -5.82 -3.07 -13.98
CA THR A 18 -7.23 -3.33 -13.65
C THR A 18 -7.52 -4.84 -13.56
N ALA A 19 -7.00 -5.62 -14.51
CA ALA A 19 -7.16 -7.07 -14.53
C ALA A 19 -6.45 -7.74 -13.33
N ALA A 20 -5.24 -7.28 -12.98
CA ALA A 20 -4.48 -7.79 -11.84
C ALA A 20 -5.27 -7.69 -10.54
N ARG A 21 -5.95 -6.57 -10.28
CA ARG A 21 -6.83 -6.40 -9.12
C ARG A 21 -7.99 -7.39 -9.10
N GLY A 22 -8.57 -7.69 -10.25
CA GLY A 22 -9.61 -8.71 -10.38
C GLY A 22 -9.09 -10.12 -10.04
N VAL A 23 -7.89 -10.46 -10.52
CA VAL A 23 -7.23 -11.74 -10.19
C VAL A 23 -6.90 -11.83 -8.71
N GLU A 24 -6.32 -10.79 -8.11
CA GLU A 24 -6.01 -10.75 -6.68
C GLU A 24 -7.28 -10.91 -5.83
N THR A 25 -8.37 -10.25 -6.22
CA THR A 25 -9.67 -10.40 -5.55
C THR A 25 -10.13 -11.86 -5.52
N LEU A 26 -10.00 -12.57 -6.66
CA LEU A 26 -10.35 -13.98 -6.75
C LEU A 26 -9.44 -14.83 -5.86
N VAL A 27 -8.13 -14.62 -5.91
CA VAL A 27 -7.16 -15.35 -5.08
C VAL A 27 -7.47 -15.17 -3.59
N VAL A 28 -7.71 -13.94 -3.14
CA VAL A 28 -8.07 -13.68 -1.74
C VAL A 28 -9.39 -14.36 -1.38
N ALA A 29 -10.40 -14.29 -2.24
CA ALA A 29 -11.69 -14.94 -2.00
C ALA A 29 -11.57 -16.48 -1.90
N GLU A 30 -10.71 -17.10 -2.70
CA GLU A 30 -10.43 -18.54 -2.66
C GLU A 30 -9.63 -18.95 -1.41
N MET A 31 -8.80 -18.06 -0.86
CA MET A 31 -8.04 -18.31 0.37
C MET A 31 -8.87 -18.17 1.65
N LEU A 32 -9.94 -17.37 1.65
CA LEU A 32 -10.83 -17.19 2.82
C LEU A 32 -11.29 -18.52 3.46
N PRO A 33 -11.87 -19.48 2.73
CA PRO A 33 -12.29 -20.75 3.33
C PRO A 33 -11.11 -21.57 3.88
N VAL A 34 -9.92 -21.45 3.30
CA VAL A 34 -8.70 -22.12 3.80
C VAL A 34 -8.34 -21.57 5.18
N TRP A 35 -8.21 -20.25 5.32
CA TRP A 35 -7.88 -19.62 6.60
C TRP A 35 -8.95 -19.83 7.67
N ILE A 36 -10.22 -19.81 7.30
CA ILE A 36 -11.32 -20.14 8.21
C ILE A 36 -11.23 -21.61 8.66
N GLY A 37 -10.88 -22.52 7.77
CA GLY A 37 -10.63 -23.92 8.08
C GLY A 37 -9.48 -24.10 9.06
N GLU A 38 -8.34 -23.44 8.82
CA GLU A 38 -7.18 -23.45 9.72
C GLU A 38 -7.54 -22.95 11.13
N LEU A 39 -8.29 -21.85 11.21
CA LEU A 39 -8.81 -21.33 12.48
C LEU A 39 -9.70 -22.36 13.19
N ALA A 40 -10.65 -22.97 12.47
CA ALA A 40 -11.54 -23.98 13.04
C ALA A 40 -10.79 -25.20 13.55
N GLU A 41 -9.74 -25.65 12.84
CA GLU A 41 -8.89 -26.76 13.27
C GLU A 41 -8.07 -26.42 14.52
N ASN A 42 -7.54 -25.21 14.62
CA ASN A 42 -6.86 -24.75 15.85
C ASN A 42 -7.82 -24.78 17.04
N MET A 43 -9.04 -24.27 16.86
CA MET A 43 -10.07 -24.29 17.90
C MET A 43 -10.46 -25.71 18.34
N LYS A 44 -10.60 -26.66 17.39
CA LYS A 44 -10.89 -28.08 17.70
C LYS A 44 -9.79 -28.73 18.54
N LYS A 45 -8.53 -28.33 18.34
CA LYS A 45 -7.38 -28.82 19.11
C LYS A 45 -7.25 -28.15 20.49
N GLY A 46 -8.14 -27.22 20.81
CA GLY A 46 -8.11 -26.47 22.07
C GLY A 46 -7.14 -25.28 22.06
N ASP A 47 -6.55 -24.92 20.91
CA ASP A 47 -5.78 -23.69 20.79
C ASP A 47 -6.73 -22.50 20.60
N LEU A 48 -7.07 -21.88 21.74
CA LEU A 48 -8.00 -20.76 21.83
C LEU A 48 -7.29 -19.45 22.20
N ARG A 49 -5.96 -19.42 22.19
CA ARG A 49 -5.18 -18.25 22.59
C ARG A 49 -5.25 -17.18 21.50
N ILE A 50 -5.77 -16.00 21.86
CA ILE A 50 -5.89 -14.84 20.95
C ILE A 50 -4.96 -13.66 21.31
N HIS A 51 -4.21 -13.77 22.41
CA HIS A 51 -3.39 -12.69 22.93
C HIS A 51 -2.09 -13.21 23.57
N ASN A 52 -1.00 -12.46 23.41
CA ASN A 52 0.25 -12.66 24.16
C ASN A 52 0.44 -11.48 25.12
N SER A 53 0.42 -11.75 26.43
CA SER A 53 0.58 -10.73 27.47
C SER A 53 2.02 -10.52 27.95
N GLU A 54 3.00 -11.31 27.45
CA GLU A 54 4.40 -11.28 27.91
C GLU A 54 5.04 -9.89 27.89
N LYS A 55 4.66 -9.06 26.90
CA LYS A 55 5.16 -7.68 26.74
C LYS A 55 4.04 -6.65 26.66
N TRP A 56 2.94 -6.88 27.36
CA TRP A 56 1.81 -5.95 27.38
C TRP A 56 2.12 -4.65 28.15
N ASP A 57 2.74 -4.79 29.33
CA ASP A 57 3.10 -3.65 30.18
C ASP A 57 4.39 -2.96 29.65
N PRO A 58 4.38 -1.64 29.38
CA PRO A 58 5.58 -0.92 28.92
C PRO A 58 6.81 -1.03 29.81
N SER A 59 6.64 -1.32 31.11
CA SER A 59 7.76 -1.58 32.04
C SER A 59 8.55 -2.85 31.69
N THR A 60 7.98 -3.75 30.89
CA THR A 60 8.65 -4.96 30.39
C THR A 60 9.45 -4.72 29.11
N TRP A 61 9.34 -3.53 28.51
CA TRP A 61 10.00 -3.21 27.25
C TRP A 61 11.46 -2.78 27.50
N PRO A 62 12.36 -2.98 26.52
CA PRO A 62 13.66 -2.33 26.55
C PRO A 62 13.53 -0.80 26.62
N LYS A 63 14.51 -0.12 27.26
CA LYS A 63 14.53 1.35 27.33
C LYS A 63 14.51 2.02 25.95
N GLU A 64 15.17 1.41 24.97
CA GLU A 64 15.11 1.82 23.57
C GLU A 64 14.91 0.58 22.67
N ALA A 65 14.04 0.71 21.67
CA ALA A 65 13.77 -0.32 20.68
C ALA A 65 13.45 0.29 19.31
N GLN A 66 13.74 -0.43 18.24
CA GLN A 66 13.34 -0.09 16.88
C GLN A 66 12.69 -1.30 16.23
N GLY A 67 11.72 -1.06 15.35
CA GLY A 67 11.03 -2.11 14.64
C GLY A 67 10.41 -1.61 13.35
N TYR A 68 10.09 -2.55 12.47
CA TYR A 68 9.30 -2.29 11.28
C TYR A 68 8.22 -3.36 11.13
N GLY A 69 7.08 -2.96 10.58
CA GLY A 69 6.00 -3.84 10.17
C GLY A 69 5.69 -3.56 8.71
N TRP A 70 5.51 -4.61 7.91
CA TRP A 70 5.14 -4.48 6.51
C TRP A 70 3.87 -5.28 6.23
N HIS A 71 3.11 -4.82 5.25
CA HIS A 71 1.87 -5.44 4.81
C HIS A 71 1.65 -5.15 3.33
N GLU A 72 1.09 -6.11 2.58
CA GLU A 72 0.55 -5.85 1.25
C GLU A 72 -0.88 -5.33 1.41
N ALA A 73 -1.03 -4.01 1.38
CA ALA A 73 -2.33 -3.37 1.36
C ALA A 73 -2.95 -3.49 -0.04
N PRO A 74 -4.26 -3.24 -0.22
CA PRO A 74 -4.91 -3.37 -1.54
C PRO A 74 -4.34 -2.48 -2.67
N ARG A 75 -3.49 -1.52 -2.33
CA ARG A 75 -2.82 -0.61 -3.29
C ARG A 75 -1.34 -0.94 -3.50
N GLY A 76 -0.82 -1.97 -2.82
CA GLY A 76 0.57 -2.44 -2.84
C GLY A 76 1.26 -2.40 -1.47
N ALA A 77 2.59 -2.27 -1.51
CA ALA A 77 3.46 -2.36 -0.34
C ALA A 77 3.28 -1.20 0.66
N LEU A 78 2.96 -1.56 1.91
CA LEU A 78 2.84 -0.67 3.06
C LEU A 78 3.91 -1.01 4.10
N GLY A 79 4.65 0.00 4.55
CA GLY A 79 5.63 -0.15 5.64
C GLY A 79 5.43 0.87 6.75
N HIS A 80 5.58 0.41 7.98
CA HIS A 80 5.59 1.21 9.20
C HIS A 80 6.94 1.00 9.89
N TRP A 81 7.62 2.09 10.27
CA TRP A 81 8.87 2.08 11.01
C TRP A 81 8.69 2.86 12.30
N VAL A 82 9.04 2.23 13.42
CA VAL A 82 8.86 2.82 14.75
C VAL A 82 10.17 2.77 15.54
N ARG A 83 10.46 3.86 16.26
CA ARG A 83 11.45 3.91 17.34
C ARG A 83 10.74 4.22 18.64
N ILE A 84 10.96 3.39 19.65
CA ILE A 84 10.45 3.54 21.00
C ILE A 84 11.61 3.92 21.91
N LYS A 85 11.38 4.89 22.79
CA LYS A 85 12.30 5.31 23.85
C LYS A 85 11.52 5.62 25.12
N ASP A 86 11.98 5.10 26.25
CA ASP A 86 11.40 5.31 27.57
C ASP A 86 9.88 5.06 27.60
N GLY A 87 9.46 3.94 26.97
CA GLY A 87 8.06 3.52 26.89
C GLY A 87 7.18 4.35 25.94
N LYS A 88 7.74 5.28 25.17
CA LYS A 88 7.01 6.16 24.25
C LYS A 88 7.53 6.04 22.82
N ILE A 89 6.65 6.32 21.86
CA ILE A 89 7.07 6.44 20.45
C ILE A 89 7.89 7.72 20.31
N GLU A 90 9.18 7.57 20.03
CA GLU A 90 10.09 8.68 19.76
C GLU A 90 10.01 9.10 18.28
N ASN A 91 9.88 8.14 17.38
CA ASN A 91 9.67 8.40 15.95
C ASN A 91 8.75 7.33 15.34
N TYR A 92 7.92 7.75 14.40
CA TYR A 92 7.06 6.87 13.61
C TYR A 92 7.03 7.37 12.18
N GLN A 93 7.42 6.52 11.24
CA GLN A 93 7.42 6.82 9.81
C GLN A 93 6.61 5.76 9.08
N ILE A 94 5.84 6.21 8.09
CA ILE A 94 4.99 5.35 7.29
C ILE A 94 5.31 5.65 5.84
N VAL A 95 5.59 4.60 5.07
CA VAL A 95 5.69 4.68 3.62
C VAL A 95 4.59 3.82 3.05
N VAL A 96 3.59 4.45 2.45
CA VAL A 96 2.38 3.77 1.96
C VAL A 96 2.45 3.52 0.45
N PRO A 97 1.58 2.66 -0.10
CA PRO A 97 1.64 2.30 -1.52
C PRO A 97 1.47 3.50 -2.45
N SER A 98 0.52 4.38 -2.13
CA SER A 98 0.28 5.59 -2.93
C SER A 98 1.40 6.62 -2.84
N THR A 99 2.27 6.56 -1.81
CA THR A 99 3.49 7.39 -1.75
C THR A 99 4.47 6.98 -2.84
N TRP A 100 4.63 5.67 -3.09
CA TRP A 100 5.46 5.17 -4.17
C TRP A 100 4.89 5.54 -5.54
N ASN A 101 3.61 5.22 -5.76
CA ASN A 101 3.00 5.38 -7.08
C ASN A 101 2.77 6.85 -7.47
N GLY A 102 2.36 7.68 -6.50
CA GLY A 102 2.14 9.11 -6.65
C GLY A 102 3.36 9.95 -6.31
N SER A 103 4.56 9.36 -6.25
CA SER A 103 5.79 10.09 -5.96
C SER A 103 5.99 11.21 -6.98
N PRO A 104 6.38 12.43 -6.55
CA PRO A 104 6.89 13.44 -7.47
C PRO A 104 8.24 12.98 -8.01
N ARG A 105 8.83 13.83 -8.87
CA ARG A 105 10.19 13.60 -9.34
C ARG A 105 11.20 13.56 -8.20
N ASP A 106 12.13 12.62 -8.31
CA ASP A 106 13.22 12.48 -7.34
C ASP A 106 14.33 13.53 -7.53
N ALA A 107 15.39 13.44 -6.73
CA ALA A 107 16.53 14.36 -6.79
C ALA A 107 17.31 14.30 -8.12
N MET A 108 17.16 13.22 -8.90
CA MET A 108 17.74 13.06 -10.23
C MET A 108 16.75 13.48 -11.34
N GLY A 109 15.54 13.92 -10.98
CA GLY A 109 14.49 14.32 -11.91
C GLY A 109 13.71 13.15 -12.51
N GLN A 110 13.85 11.94 -11.97
CA GLN A 110 13.15 10.75 -12.46
C GLN A 110 11.67 10.81 -12.09
N ARG A 111 10.79 10.48 -13.03
CA ARG A 111 9.33 10.50 -12.83
C ARG A 111 8.86 9.33 -11.98
N GLY A 112 7.85 9.57 -11.14
CA GLY A 112 7.12 8.51 -10.45
C GLY A 112 6.18 7.73 -11.39
N PRO A 113 5.64 6.58 -10.94
CA PRO A 113 4.77 5.73 -11.76
C PRO A 113 3.54 6.43 -12.35
N TYR A 114 2.91 7.35 -11.62
CA TYR A 114 1.76 8.12 -12.14
C TYR A 114 2.17 9.03 -13.30
N GLU A 115 3.24 9.81 -13.11
CA GLU A 115 3.74 10.71 -14.15
C GLU A 115 4.16 9.92 -15.40
N GLU A 116 4.90 8.83 -15.22
CA GLU A 116 5.42 8.04 -16.33
C GLU A 116 4.31 7.31 -17.10
N ALA A 117 3.30 6.78 -16.40
CA ALA A 117 2.18 6.08 -17.03
C ALA A 117 1.28 6.98 -17.88
N LEU A 118 1.32 8.30 -17.68
CA LEU A 118 0.55 9.26 -18.47
C LEU A 118 1.24 9.68 -19.77
N ILE A 119 2.55 9.46 -19.90
CA ILE A 119 3.31 9.83 -21.10
C ILE A 119 2.74 9.12 -22.33
N GLY A 120 2.40 9.90 -23.37
CA GLY A 120 1.84 9.38 -24.61
C GLY A 120 0.36 9.04 -24.56
N THR A 121 -0.35 9.33 -23.46
CA THR A 121 -1.81 9.13 -23.39
C THR A 121 -2.52 10.08 -24.37
N PRO A 122 -3.26 9.57 -25.38
CA PRO A 122 -4.05 10.41 -26.26
C PRO A 122 -5.20 11.04 -25.46
N VAL A 123 -5.45 12.33 -25.70
CA VAL A 123 -6.56 13.07 -25.08
C VAL A 123 -7.45 13.61 -26.19
N ALA A 124 -8.65 13.07 -26.32
CA ALA A 124 -9.58 13.46 -27.37
C ALA A 124 -10.18 14.85 -27.13
N ASP A 125 -10.52 15.16 -25.87
CA ASP A 125 -11.07 16.45 -25.44
C ASP A 125 -10.31 16.94 -24.20
N PRO A 126 -9.46 17.99 -24.32
CA PRO A 126 -8.70 18.53 -23.19
C PRO A 126 -9.57 19.08 -22.05
N ASP A 127 -10.80 19.54 -22.33
CA ASP A 127 -11.73 20.02 -21.30
C ASP A 127 -12.38 18.85 -20.54
N LYS A 128 -12.27 17.62 -21.07
CA LYS A 128 -12.82 16.39 -20.49
C LYS A 128 -11.82 15.23 -20.59
N PRO A 129 -10.69 15.27 -19.85
CA PRO A 129 -9.57 14.34 -20.03
C PRO A 129 -9.83 12.96 -19.40
N ILE A 130 -10.82 12.22 -19.92
CA ILE A 130 -11.23 10.91 -19.40
C ILE A 130 -10.12 9.86 -19.49
N GLU A 131 -9.24 9.97 -20.47
CA GLU A 131 -8.12 9.06 -20.70
C GLU A 131 -7.08 9.17 -19.59
N VAL A 132 -6.81 10.39 -19.12
CA VAL A 132 -5.97 10.64 -17.94
C VAL A 132 -6.58 9.99 -16.71
N LEU A 133 -7.89 10.18 -16.50
CA LEU A 133 -8.61 9.59 -15.38
C LEU A 133 -8.58 8.06 -15.40
N ARG A 134 -8.76 7.43 -16.57
CA ARG A 134 -8.67 5.96 -16.71
C ARG A 134 -7.31 5.43 -16.25
N THR A 135 -6.23 6.05 -16.69
CA THR A 135 -4.88 5.63 -16.29
C THR A 135 -4.64 5.84 -14.80
N ILE A 136 -5.00 7.00 -14.24
CA ILE A 136 -4.79 7.27 -12.80
C ILE A 136 -5.69 6.39 -11.93
N HIS A 137 -6.98 6.24 -12.22
CA HIS A 137 -7.89 5.42 -11.44
C HIS A 137 -7.52 3.94 -11.44
N SER A 138 -6.87 3.44 -12.50
CA SER A 138 -6.40 2.06 -12.50
C SER A 138 -5.27 1.78 -11.50
N PHE A 139 -4.67 2.80 -10.87
CA PHE A 139 -3.79 2.66 -9.71
C PHE A 139 -4.52 2.70 -8.35
N ASP A 140 -5.83 2.96 -8.33
CA ASP A 140 -6.64 3.12 -7.10
C ASP A 140 -6.03 4.15 -6.10
N PRO A 141 -5.89 5.43 -6.50
CA PRO A 141 -5.22 6.44 -5.67
C PRO A 141 -5.95 6.70 -4.35
N CYS A 142 -5.27 6.50 -3.23
CA CYS A 142 -5.73 6.92 -1.91
C CYS A 142 -4.93 8.14 -1.45
N MET A 143 -5.48 9.35 -1.63
CA MET A 143 -4.77 10.58 -1.24
C MET A 143 -4.63 10.75 0.28
N ALA A 144 -5.62 10.32 1.06
CA ALA A 144 -5.50 10.28 2.52
C ALA A 144 -4.35 9.36 2.98
N CYS A 145 -4.07 8.30 2.20
CA CYS A 145 -2.93 7.44 2.41
C CYS A 145 -1.63 8.15 1.98
N ALA A 146 -1.61 8.78 0.80
CA ALA A 146 -0.38 9.39 0.27
C ALA A 146 0.13 10.58 1.10
N VAL A 147 -0.76 11.37 1.71
CA VAL A 147 -0.39 12.55 2.52
C VAL A 147 -0.79 12.38 3.99
N HIS A 148 0.08 11.73 4.76
CA HIS A 148 0.06 11.80 6.23
C HIS A 148 0.79 13.04 6.77
N VAL A 149 1.11 13.98 5.88
CA VAL A 149 2.20 14.93 6.04
C VAL A 149 1.68 16.34 6.33
N VAL A 150 0.38 16.61 6.13
CA VAL A 150 -0.21 17.95 6.23
C VAL A 150 -1.50 17.89 7.03
N ASP A 151 -1.67 18.78 8.01
CA ASP A 151 -2.94 18.87 8.74
C ASP A 151 -4.01 19.66 7.98
N GLY A 152 -5.24 19.68 8.48
CA GLY A 152 -6.36 20.43 7.91
C GLY A 152 -6.17 21.96 7.86
N LYS A 153 -5.05 22.50 8.36
CA LYS A 153 -4.66 23.91 8.27
C LYS A 153 -3.50 24.13 7.28
N GLY A 154 -3.12 23.12 6.50
CA GLY A 154 -2.03 23.21 5.53
C GLY A 154 -0.63 23.16 6.15
N LYS A 155 -0.50 22.84 7.45
CA LYS A 155 0.81 22.80 8.12
C LYS A 155 1.46 21.44 7.93
N LEU A 156 2.70 21.43 7.43
CA LEU A 156 3.53 20.23 7.30
C LEU A 156 3.83 19.64 8.70
N ARG A 157 3.43 18.39 8.95
CA ARG A 157 3.57 17.66 10.22
C ARG A 157 4.69 16.63 10.21
N ALA A 158 5.09 16.12 9.05
CA ALA A 158 6.19 15.18 8.91
C ALA A 158 7.05 15.58 7.69
N LYS A 159 8.30 15.12 7.63
CA LYS A 159 9.15 15.26 6.44
C LYS A 159 9.78 13.90 6.17
N ILE A 160 9.29 13.22 5.14
CA ILE A 160 9.81 11.93 4.73
C ILE A 160 11.12 12.20 3.98
N ARG A 161 12.24 11.70 4.51
CA ARG A 161 13.51 11.62 3.79
C ARG A 161 13.74 10.15 3.45
N LEU A 162 13.71 9.83 2.17
CA LEU A 162 14.25 8.57 1.67
C LEU A 162 15.75 8.84 1.47
N ASN A 163 16.58 8.13 2.22
CA ASN A 163 18.04 8.12 2.02
C ASN A 163 18.40 7.08 0.97
#